data_AF-A0A517PVX2-F1
#
_entry.id   AF-A0A517PVX2-F1
#
_cell.length_a   1.000
_cell.length_b   1.000
_cell.length_c   1.000
_cell.angle_alpha   90.00
_cell.angle_beta   90.00
_cell.angle_gamma   90.00
#
_symmetry.space_group_name_H-M   'P 1'
#
loop_
_entity.id
_entity.type
_entity.pdbx_description
1 polymer ?
#
loop_
_entity_poly.entity_id
_entity_poly.type
_entity_poly.pdbx_seq_one_letter_code
_entity_poly.pdbx_strand_id
1 'polypeptide(L)'
;MCDSYQELLQCSLGVTAEALSIANLGKMLNERYLHHHMSHQLQEQCGLLELHNPGIRPLLHPEWPTWKKSTGLEYGQYQRRSGEGELKTKKTFPVKKEKGGAGFIDFALGDYACPTIAIEVTTKFGWCHEEVIYDMMKLIDGRNSSFKAVISCNIILRENGLAENGLAENGLAENGYKTRLRLRMNQALAKARDRLWGYLCNDGRKIFFFASEIASDSRRYWFYESHSDEFIESEQLPPILSDTINN
;
A
#
# COMPACT_ATOMS: atom_id res chain seq x y z
N MET A 1 1.26 -17.22 18.54
CA MET A 1 1.35 -15.84 18.02
C MET A 1 2.60 -15.79 17.17
N CYS A 2 2.66 -14.96 16.13
CA CYS A 2 3.95 -14.71 15.47
C CYS A 2 4.90 -14.06 16.47
N ASP A 3 5.95 -14.78 16.87
CA ASP A 3 6.84 -14.37 17.96
C ASP A 3 8.08 -13.64 17.43
N SER A 4 8.30 -13.67 16.11
CA SER A 4 9.40 -12.98 15.45
C SER A 4 8.95 -12.02 14.34
N TYR A 5 9.81 -11.03 14.05
CA TYR A 5 9.63 -10.11 12.92
C TYR A 5 9.52 -10.83 11.57
N GLN A 6 10.26 -11.93 11.37
CA GLN A 6 10.23 -12.65 10.10
C GLN A 6 8.91 -13.41 9.91
N GLU A 7 8.41 -14.08 10.94
CA GLU A 7 7.10 -14.75 10.89
C GLU A 7 5.97 -13.75 10.65
N LEU A 8 6.01 -12.60 11.35
CA LEU A 8 5.01 -11.56 11.15
C LEU A 8 5.06 -10.98 9.74
N LEU A 9 6.25 -10.76 9.19
CA LEU A 9 6.42 -10.31 7.80
C LEU A 9 5.93 -11.35 6.80
N GLN A 10 6.30 -12.62 7.00
CA GLN A 10 5.87 -13.73 6.16
C GLN A 10 4.35 -13.85 6.15
N CYS A 11 3.73 -13.84 7.32
CA CYS A 11 2.27 -13.88 7.46
C CYS A 11 1.60 -12.67 6.78
N SER A 12 2.16 -11.46 6.96
CA SER A 12 1.64 -10.25 6.31
C SER A 12 1.69 -10.31 4.78
N LEU A 13 2.77 -10.87 4.23
CA LEU A 13 2.93 -11.10 2.80
C LEU A 13 1.94 -12.14 2.28
N GLY A 14 1.72 -13.24 3.03
CA GLY A 14 0.70 -14.25 2.71
C GLY A 14 -0.71 -13.64 2.62
N VAL A 15 -1.13 -12.90 3.65
CA VAL A 15 -2.43 -12.20 3.65
C VAL A 15 -2.54 -11.18 2.50
N THR A 16 -1.44 -10.48 2.18
CA THR A 16 -1.41 -9.56 1.05
C THR A 16 -1.60 -10.30 -0.28
N ALA A 17 -1.02 -11.49 -0.44
CA ALA A 17 -1.15 -12.30 -1.64
C ALA A 17 -2.60 -12.78 -1.87
N GLU A 18 -3.28 -13.17 -0.78
CA GLU A 18 -4.71 -13.50 -0.81
C GLU A 18 -5.56 -12.28 -1.20
N ALA A 19 -5.28 -11.11 -0.61
CA ALA A 19 -5.96 -9.86 -0.92
C ALA A 19 -5.80 -9.45 -2.40
N LEU A 20 -4.62 -9.67 -2.98
CA LEU A 20 -4.37 -9.46 -4.42
C LEU A 20 -5.16 -10.42 -5.32
N SER A 21 -5.75 -11.48 -4.76
CA SER A 21 -6.44 -12.56 -5.47
C SER A 21 -7.96 -12.49 -5.37
N ILE A 22 -8.53 -11.48 -4.72
CA ILE A 22 -9.99 -11.30 -4.59
C ILE A 22 -10.70 -11.21 -5.95
N ALA A 23 -11.96 -11.61 -6.00
CA ALA A 23 -12.79 -11.53 -7.21
C ALA A 23 -13.27 -10.08 -7.49
N ASN A 24 -13.41 -9.74 -8.77
CA ASN A 24 -14.08 -8.50 -9.16
C ASN A 24 -15.59 -8.68 -9.06
N LEU A 25 -16.18 -8.20 -7.97
CA LEU A 25 -17.64 -8.21 -7.73
C LEU A 25 -18.29 -6.88 -8.15
N GLY A 26 -17.64 -6.11 -9.02
CA GLY A 26 -18.11 -4.81 -9.45
C GLY A 26 -18.26 -3.83 -8.29
N LYS A 27 -19.21 -2.89 -8.40
CA LYS A 27 -19.39 -1.77 -7.46
C LYS A 27 -19.83 -2.19 -6.05
N MET A 28 -20.10 -3.47 -5.82
CA MET A 28 -20.37 -4.02 -4.50
C MET A 28 -19.13 -4.04 -3.61
N LEU A 29 -17.95 -4.21 -4.21
CA LEU A 29 -16.70 -4.21 -3.49
C LEU A 29 -16.18 -2.78 -3.32
N ASN A 30 -15.94 -2.40 -2.07
CA ASN A 30 -15.22 -1.18 -1.71
C ASN A 30 -14.06 -1.51 -0.78
N GLU A 31 -13.19 -0.54 -0.57
CA GLU A 31 -11.97 -0.68 0.23
C GLU A 31 -12.22 -1.17 1.66
N ARG A 32 -13.35 -0.80 2.29
CA ARG A 32 -13.68 -1.26 3.64
C ARG A 32 -13.87 -2.77 3.73
N TYR A 33 -14.43 -3.41 2.69
CA TYR A 33 -14.50 -4.88 2.65
C TYR A 33 -13.11 -5.50 2.64
N LEU A 34 -12.17 -4.91 1.89
CA LEU A 34 -10.80 -5.39 1.85
C LEU A 34 -10.10 -5.21 3.20
N HIS A 35 -10.34 -4.08 3.89
CA HIS A 35 -9.80 -3.85 5.23
C HIS A 35 -10.32 -4.89 6.24
N HIS A 36 -11.63 -5.19 6.21
CA HIS A 36 -12.21 -6.22 7.05
C HIS A 36 -11.66 -7.61 6.73
N HIS A 37 -11.58 -7.96 5.45
CA HIS A 37 -11.03 -9.25 5.03
C HIS A 37 -9.57 -9.41 5.47
N MET A 38 -8.71 -8.42 5.19
CA MET A 38 -7.29 -8.48 5.55
C MET A 38 -7.07 -8.47 7.07
N SER A 39 -7.80 -7.64 7.83
CA SER A 39 -7.69 -7.66 9.30
C SER A 39 -8.11 -9.00 9.90
N HIS A 40 -9.14 -9.65 9.35
CA HIS A 40 -9.54 -10.99 9.76
C HIS A 40 -8.47 -12.03 9.45
N GLN A 41 -7.92 -12.02 8.22
CA GLN A 41 -6.88 -12.96 7.83
C GLN A 41 -5.59 -12.76 8.64
N LEU A 42 -5.14 -11.52 8.86
CA LEU A 42 -4.02 -11.21 9.75
C LEU A 42 -4.25 -11.75 11.15
N GLN A 43 -5.48 -11.67 11.65
CA GLN A 43 -5.83 -12.18 12.96
C GLN A 43 -5.83 -13.71 13.00
N GLU A 44 -6.49 -14.37 12.06
CA GLU A 44 -6.60 -15.83 12.01
C GLU A 44 -5.25 -16.50 11.80
N GLN A 45 -4.44 -15.97 10.88
CA GLN A 45 -3.18 -16.59 10.47
C GLN A 45 -2.03 -16.26 11.44
N CYS A 46 -1.99 -15.05 11.99
CA CYS A 46 -0.83 -14.60 12.78
C CYS A 46 -1.14 -14.48 14.30
N GLY A 47 -2.42 -14.50 14.70
CA GLY A 47 -2.85 -14.40 16.11
C GLY A 47 -2.47 -13.06 16.75
N LEU A 48 -2.85 -11.93 16.15
CA LEU A 48 -2.32 -10.59 16.50
C LEU A 48 -3.13 -9.81 17.53
N LEU A 49 -4.29 -10.33 17.93
CA LEU A 49 -5.23 -9.66 18.83
C LEU A 49 -5.83 -10.69 19.76
N GLU A 50 -5.70 -10.47 21.06
CA GLU A 50 -6.41 -11.25 22.07
C GLU A 50 -7.04 -10.26 23.06
N LEU A 51 -8.35 -10.07 22.94
CA LEU A 51 -9.08 -9.08 23.73
C LEU A 51 -9.52 -9.61 25.09
N HIS A 52 -9.50 -10.93 25.29
CA HIS A 52 -9.99 -11.56 26.52
C HIS A 52 -8.88 -11.88 27.51
N ASN A 53 -7.62 -11.77 27.10
CA ASN A 53 -6.47 -11.99 27.97
C ASN A 53 -5.67 -10.68 28.17
N PRO A 54 -5.79 -9.99 29.32
CA PRO A 54 -5.08 -8.73 29.57
C PRO A 54 -3.55 -8.89 29.64
N GLY A 55 -3.04 -10.13 29.74
CA GLY A 55 -1.61 -10.43 29.69
C GLY A 55 -1.03 -10.44 28.27
N ILE A 56 -1.88 -10.50 27.24
CA ILE A 56 -1.47 -10.51 25.83
C ILE A 56 -1.67 -9.11 25.25
N ARG A 57 -0.60 -8.55 24.68
CA ARG A 57 -0.64 -7.23 24.05
C ARG A 57 -1.08 -7.36 22.59
N PRO A 58 -1.98 -6.50 22.10
CA PRO A 58 -2.29 -6.41 20.68
C PRO A 58 -1.05 -6.11 19.85
N LEU A 59 -0.89 -6.84 18.75
CA LEU A 59 0.15 -6.64 17.74
C LEU A 59 -0.42 -6.10 16.42
N LEU A 60 -1.74 -6.13 16.22
CA LEU A 60 -2.43 -5.51 15.07
C LEU A 60 -3.03 -4.17 15.49
N HIS A 61 -2.59 -3.09 14.85
CA HIS A 61 -3.07 -1.73 15.11
C HIS A 61 -3.69 -1.13 13.85
N PRO A 62 -5.03 -1.13 13.73
CA PRO A 62 -5.72 -0.52 12.60
C PRO A 62 -5.66 1.02 12.66
N GLU A 63 -5.69 1.66 11.49
CA GLU A 63 -5.70 3.13 11.33
C GLU A 63 -4.56 3.81 12.12
N TRP A 64 -3.33 3.32 11.92
CA TRP A 64 -2.16 3.79 12.64
C TRP A 64 -1.79 5.23 12.29
N PRO A 65 -1.82 6.17 13.25
CA PRO A 65 -1.47 7.55 12.97
C PRO A 65 0.05 7.71 12.87
N THR A 66 0.53 8.38 11.84
CA THR A 66 1.93 8.82 11.76
C THR A 66 2.24 9.94 12.75
N TRP A 67 1.24 10.53 13.39
CA TRP A 67 1.47 11.52 14.44
C TRP A 67 0.31 11.55 15.44
N LYS A 68 0.62 11.45 16.73
CA LYS A 68 -0.38 11.56 17.81
C LYS A 68 0.31 11.92 19.11
N LYS A 69 0.20 13.19 19.52
CA LYS A 69 0.85 13.73 20.73
C LYS A 69 0.47 12.97 22.00
N SER A 70 -0.80 12.55 22.15
CA SER A 70 -1.27 11.86 23.36
C SER A 70 -0.66 10.48 23.58
N THR A 71 -0.12 9.86 22.52
CA THR A 71 0.54 8.55 22.57
C THR A 71 2.06 8.65 22.47
N GLY A 72 2.62 9.86 22.40
CA GLY A 72 4.05 10.10 22.21
C GLY A 72 4.57 9.81 20.79
N LEU A 73 3.69 9.51 19.83
CA LEU A 73 4.08 9.22 18.45
C LEU A 73 4.34 10.53 17.69
N GLU A 74 5.60 10.77 17.35
CA GLU A 74 6.06 11.97 16.64
C GLU A 74 6.67 11.67 15.26
N TYR A 75 5.96 10.93 14.40
CA TYR A 75 6.43 10.64 13.04
C TYR A 75 6.01 11.71 12.01
N GLY A 76 5.88 11.32 10.74
CA GLY A 76 5.59 12.21 9.62
C GLY A 76 4.28 12.99 9.79
N GLN A 77 4.33 14.28 9.48
CA GLN A 77 3.15 15.15 9.37
C GLN A 77 2.99 15.64 7.95
N TYR A 78 1.73 15.85 7.53
CA TYR A 78 1.40 16.21 6.16
C TYR A 78 0.34 17.30 6.09
N GLN A 79 0.36 18.06 4.99
CA GLN A 79 -0.58 19.13 4.71
C GLN A 79 -1.08 19.06 3.27
N ARG A 80 -2.39 19.16 3.07
CA ARG A 80 -2.99 19.31 1.75
C ARG A 80 -2.86 20.77 1.30
N ARG A 81 -2.35 20.98 0.09
CA ARG A 81 -2.23 22.28 -0.57
C ARG A 81 -2.94 22.24 -1.91
N SER A 82 -3.57 23.33 -2.32
CA SER A 82 -4.09 23.45 -3.68
C SER A 82 -2.93 23.39 -4.67
N GLY A 83 -3.06 22.58 -5.72
CA GLY A 83 -2.12 22.63 -6.84
C GLY A 83 -2.12 24.00 -7.51
N GLU A 84 -0.97 24.42 -8.02
CA GLU A 84 -0.84 25.58 -8.91
C GLU A 84 -1.21 25.18 -10.34
N GLY A 85 -1.87 26.07 -11.08
CA GLY A 85 -2.27 25.87 -12.49
C GLY A 85 -3.76 25.51 -12.71
N GLU A 86 -4.09 25.09 -13.94
CA GLU A 86 -5.47 24.88 -14.42
C GLU A 86 -6.20 23.71 -13.75
N LEU A 87 -5.46 22.74 -13.21
CA LEU A 87 -6.02 21.60 -12.46
C LEU A 87 -5.87 21.86 -10.95
N LYS A 88 -6.91 22.41 -10.32
CA LYS A 88 -7.06 22.63 -8.86
C LYS A 88 -7.13 21.33 -8.04
N THR A 89 -6.26 20.36 -8.33
CA THR A 89 -6.14 19.11 -7.58
C THR A 89 -5.40 19.38 -6.28
N LYS A 90 -5.97 18.96 -5.15
CA LYS A 90 -5.29 19.08 -3.85
C LYS A 90 -4.17 18.04 -3.78
N LYS A 91 -2.96 18.49 -3.48
CA LYS A 91 -1.77 17.65 -3.33
C LYS A 91 -1.33 17.64 -1.88
N THR A 92 -0.85 16.50 -1.39
CA THR A 92 -0.36 16.38 -0.02
C THR A 92 1.16 16.44 0.01
N PHE A 93 1.71 17.24 0.93
CA PHE A 93 3.15 17.41 1.12
C PHE A 93 3.54 17.18 2.58
N PRO A 94 4.75 16.67 2.85
CA PRO A 94 5.27 16.64 4.21
C PRO A 94 5.48 18.06 4.71
N VAL A 95 5.28 18.26 6.01
CA VAL A 95 5.58 19.53 6.67
C VAL A 95 6.42 19.29 7.92
N LYS A 96 7.15 20.33 8.31
CA LYS A 96 7.81 20.36 9.62
C LYS A 96 6.74 20.53 10.70
N LYS A 97 7.05 19.98 11.88
CA LYS A 97 6.17 19.85 13.06
C LYS A 97 5.23 21.05 13.24
N GLU A 98 3.99 20.76 13.62
CA GLU A 98 2.92 21.68 14.07
C GLU A 98 2.14 22.42 12.99
N LYS A 99 2.43 22.18 11.70
CA LYS A 99 1.66 22.75 10.58
C LYS A 99 0.84 21.74 9.79
N GLY A 100 0.94 20.46 10.14
CA GLY A 100 0.30 19.34 9.44
C GLY A 100 -0.50 18.45 10.36
N GLY A 101 -1.28 17.57 9.74
CA GLY A 101 -1.98 16.48 10.42
C GLY A 101 -1.22 15.16 10.30
N ALA A 102 -1.70 14.16 11.04
CA ALA A 102 -1.29 12.78 10.87
C ALA A 102 -1.69 12.26 9.48
N GLY A 103 -0.83 11.45 8.88
CA GLY A 103 -1.26 10.42 7.95
C GLY A 103 -1.78 9.23 8.73
N PHE A 104 -2.64 8.43 8.11
CA PHE A 104 -3.15 7.20 8.69
C PHE A 104 -2.73 6.07 7.77
N ILE A 105 -2.06 5.07 8.35
CA ILE A 105 -1.68 3.82 7.71
C ILE A 105 -2.73 2.78 8.10
N ASP A 106 -3.25 2.00 7.15
CA ASP A 106 -4.37 1.11 7.41
C ASP A 106 -4.08 0.08 8.49
N PHE A 107 -2.88 -0.52 8.47
CA PHE A 107 -2.42 -1.44 9.51
C PHE A 107 -0.96 -1.19 9.88
N ALA A 108 -0.69 -1.14 11.18
CA ALA A 108 0.65 -1.26 11.73
C ALA A 108 0.75 -2.51 12.59
N LEU A 109 1.82 -3.30 12.40
CA LEU A 109 2.01 -4.57 13.10
C LEU A 109 3.26 -4.57 13.99
N GLY A 110 3.14 -5.15 15.17
CA GLY A 110 4.18 -5.26 16.19
C GLY A 110 3.82 -4.58 17.51
N ASP A 111 4.82 -4.31 18.36
CA ASP A 111 4.60 -3.57 19.60
C ASP A 111 4.03 -2.17 19.29
N TYR A 112 2.99 -1.77 20.02
CA TYR A 112 2.40 -0.43 19.92
C TYR A 112 3.45 0.69 20.02
N ALA A 113 4.47 0.55 20.88
CA ALA A 113 5.50 1.58 21.02
C ALA A 113 6.44 1.67 19.80
N CYS A 114 6.58 0.59 19.03
CA CYS A 114 7.52 0.48 17.92
C CYS A 114 7.06 -0.58 16.90
N PRO A 115 5.98 -0.31 16.15
CA PRO A 115 5.49 -1.25 15.16
C PRO A 115 6.52 -1.37 14.04
N THR A 116 6.71 -2.60 13.54
CA THR A 116 7.82 -2.94 12.64
C THR A 116 7.38 -3.12 11.19
N ILE A 117 6.09 -3.32 10.94
CA ILE A 117 5.50 -3.48 9.62
C ILE A 117 4.36 -2.48 9.46
N ALA A 118 4.31 -1.80 8.32
CA ALA A 118 3.17 -0.99 7.90
C ALA A 118 2.54 -1.58 6.63
N ILE A 119 1.22 -1.55 6.54
CA ILE A 119 0.46 -2.01 5.39
C ILE A 119 -0.53 -0.91 5.00
N GLU A 120 -0.49 -0.49 3.74
CA GLU A 120 -1.50 0.36 3.10
C GLU A 120 -2.27 -0.47 2.08
N VAL A 121 -3.57 -0.27 2.04
CA VAL A 121 -4.51 -1.02 1.22
C VAL A 121 -5.38 -0.04 0.47
N THR A 122 -5.51 -0.23 -0.84
CA THR A 122 -6.35 0.64 -1.66
C THR A 122 -7.18 -0.21 -2.62
N THR A 123 -8.47 0.10 -2.76
CA THR A 123 -9.32 -0.53 -3.79
C THR A 123 -10.09 0.52 -4.55
N LYS A 124 -9.84 0.65 -5.86
CA LYS A 124 -10.49 1.67 -6.70
C LYS A 124 -10.87 1.13 -8.07
N PHE A 125 -11.88 1.76 -8.66
CA PHE A 125 -12.12 1.67 -10.10
C PHE A 125 -11.13 2.56 -10.84
N GLY A 126 -10.23 1.94 -11.60
CA GLY A 126 -9.16 2.63 -12.28
C GLY A 126 -8.08 3.20 -11.35
N TRP A 127 -7.19 4.00 -11.92
CA TRP A 127 -5.99 4.49 -11.24
C TRP A 127 -6.20 5.87 -10.60
N CYS A 128 -6.05 5.97 -9.27
CA CYS A 128 -6.14 7.22 -8.51
C CYS A 128 -4.74 7.76 -8.17
N HIS A 129 -4.18 8.61 -9.04
CA HIS A 129 -2.76 8.98 -8.97
C HIS A 129 -2.35 9.68 -7.66
N GLU A 130 -3.11 10.66 -7.17
CA GLU A 130 -2.72 11.42 -5.96
C GLU A 130 -2.88 10.65 -4.65
N GLU A 131 -3.85 9.73 -4.59
CA GLU A 131 -4.07 8.87 -3.43
C GLU A 131 -2.90 7.87 -3.30
N VAL A 132 -2.56 7.16 -4.38
CA VAL A 132 -1.43 6.23 -4.38
C VAL A 132 -0.10 6.93 -4.08
N ILE A 133 0.12 8.16 -4.59
CA ILE A 133 1.31 8.96 -4.21
C ILE A 133 1.34 9.20 -2.70
N TYR A 134 0.19 9.57 -2.11
CA TYR A 134 0.11 9.85 -0.67
C TYR A 134 0.36 8.60 0.17
N ASP A 135 -0.18 7.45 -0.25
CA ASP A 135 0.00 6.18 0.44
C ASP A 135 1.45 5.69 0.37
N MET A 136 2.06 5.72 -0.83
CA MET A 136 3.49 5.44 -0.99
C MET A 136 4.35 6.40 -0.16
N MET A 137 4.00 7.69 -0.11
CA MET A 137 4.72 8.68 0.69
C MET A 137 4.70 8.33 2.17
N LYS A 138 3.55 7.94 2.74
CA LYS A 138 3.46 7.50 4.15
C LYS A 138 4.40 6.32 4.42
N LEU A 139 4.46 5.35 3.51
CA LEU A 139 5.29 4.16 3.68
C LEU A 139 6.79 4.42 3.57
N ILE A 140 7.23 5.30 2.66
CA ILE A 140 8.66 5.58 2.43
C ILE A 140 9.18 6.82 3.18
N ASP A 141 8.35 7.46 3.99
CA ASP A 141 8.79 8.55 4.87
C ASP A 141 9.71 8.00 5.98
N GLY A 142 10.96 8.42 5.97
CA GLY A 142 12.00 8.06 6.93
C GLY A 142 11.73 8.58 8.35
N ARG A 143 10.81 9.53 8.53
CA ARG A 143 10.36 9.97 9.85
C ARG A 143 9.49 8.90 10.53
N ASN A 144 8.85 8.02 9.76
CA ASN A 144 8.11 6.85 10.27
C ASN A 144 9.11 5.71 10.56
N SER A 145 10.10 5.98 11.40
CA SER A 145 11.35 5.20 11.50
C SER A 145 11.21 3.83 12.17
N SER A 146 10.10 3.56 12.87
CA SER A 146 9.87 2.26 13.52
C SER A 146 9.68 1.13 12.49
N PHE A 147 9.13 1.44 11.32
CA PHE A 147 8.86 0.44 10.28
C PHE A 147 10.14 -0.04 9.60
N LYS A 148 10.39 -1.34 9.74
CA LYS A 148 11.46 -2.10 9.08
C LYS A 148 11.01 -2.66 7.74
N ALA A 149 9.72 -2.94 7.59
CA ALA A 149 9.11 -3.32 6.32
C ALA A 149 7.83 -2.53 6.08
N VAL A 150 7.55 -2.27 4.80
CA VAL A 150 6.33 -1.59 4.37
C VAL A 150 5.71 -2.32 3.18
N ILE A 151 4.40 -2.47 3.20
CA ILE A 151 3.62 -3.18 2.20
C ILE A 151 2.57 -2.24 1.64
N SER A 152 2.48 -2.12 0.32
CA SER A 152 1.38 -1.44 -0.36
C SER A 152 0.62 -2.46 -1.20
N CYS A 153 -0.69 -2.58 -0.97
CA CYS A 153 -1.58 -3.48 -1.68
C CYS A 153 -2.63 -2.68 -2.45
N ASN A 154 -2.40 -2.49 -3.75
CA ASN A 154 -3.29 -1.70 -4.62
C ASN A 154 -4.17 -2.62 -5.49
N ILE A 155 -5.47 -2.64 -5.23
CA ILE A 155 -6.45 -3.33 -6.07
C ILE A 155 -7.09 -2.32 -7.04
N ILE A 156 -6.88 -2.55 -8.34
CA ILE A 156 -7.35 -1.70 -9.42
C ILE A 156 -8.42 -2.47 -10.19
N LEU A 157 -9.68 -2.17 -9.92
CA LEU A 157 -10.82 -2.75 -10.60
C LEU A 157 -11.04 -2.06 -11.95
N ARG A 158 -11.36 -2.86 -12.97
CA ARG A 158 -11.76 -2.39 -14.30
C ARG A 158 -13.19 -2.82 -14.57
N GLU A 159 -14.01 -1.89 -15.07
CA GLU A 159 -15.39 -2.19 -15.49
C GLU A 159 -15.43 -2.98 -16.80
N ASN A 160 -14.42 -2.80 -17.66
CA ASN A 160 -14.26 -3.50 -18.93
C ASN A 160 -13.04 -4.43 -18.86
N GLY A 161 -12.96 -5.43 -19.76
CA GLY A 161 -11.83 -6.36 -19.88
C GLY A 161 -10.46 -5.65 -19.90
N LEU A 162 -9.40 -6.38 -19.52
CA LEU A 162 -8.05 -5.84 -19.53
C LEU A 162 -7.55 -5.73 -20.98
N ALA A 163 -7.59 -4.54 -21.57
CA ALA A 163 -7.12 -4.34 -22.94
C ALA A 163 -5.67 -4.85 -23.11
N GLU A 164 -5.47 -5.84 -24.01
CA GLU A 164 -4.15 -6.39 -24.34
C GLU A 164 -3.37 -5.44 -25.26
N ASN A 165 -4.08 -4.77 -26.18
CA ASN A 165 -3.60 -3.70 -27.04
C ASN A 165 -4.58 -2.53 -26.94
N GLY A 166 -4.18 -1.46 -26.26
CA GLY A 166 -5.11 -0.40 -25.84
C GLY A 166 -5.82 0.30 -27.01
N LEU A 167 -7.15 0.16 -27.08
CA LEU A 167 -8.02 1.18 -27.65
C LEU A 167 -8.47 2.10 -26.51
N ALA A 168 -8.11 3.38 -26.59
CA ALA A 168 -8.84 4.44 -25.92
C ALA A 168 -9.97 4.91 -26.85
N GLU A 169 -11.03 5.51 -26.29
CA GLU A 169 -12.06 6.30 -27.01
C GLU A 169 -11.51 7.37 -27.98
N ASN A 170 -10.18 7.59 -28.02
CA ASN A 170 -9.50 8.57 -28.86
C ASN A 170 -8.45 7.96 -29.83
N GLY A 171 -8.54 6.68 -30.18
CA GLY A 171 -7.94 6.17 -31.43
C GLY A 171 -6.40 6.12 -31.55
N LEU A 172 -5.65 5.89 -30.47
CA LEU A 172 -4.20 5.59 -30.56
C LEU A 172 -3.91 4.14 -30.15
N ALA A 173 -3.82 3.25 -31.13
CA ALA A 173 -3.14 1.95 -31.05
C ALA A 173 -1.62 2.17 -31.26
N GLU A 174 -0.65 1.40 -30.77
CA GLU A 174 -0.53 0.07 -30.16
C GLU A 174 0.15 0.23 -28.77
N ASN A 175 0.20 -0.78 -27.90
CA ASN A 175 0.93 -0.75 -26.59
C ASN A 175 0.41 0.18 -25.46
N GLY A 176 -0.78 0.76 -25.62
CA GLY A 176 -1.20 1.95 -24.87
C GLY A 176 -1.47 1.79 -23.37
N TYR A 177 -2.19 0.77 -22.89
CA TYR A 177 -2.71 0.77 -21.51
C TYR A 177 -1.78 0.10 -20.47
N LYS A 178 -1.13 -1.01 -20.81
CA LYS A 178 -0.13 -1.70 -19.96
C LYS A 178 1.04 -0.78 -19.63
N THR A 179 1.66 -0.23 -20.68
CA THR A 179 2.74 0.77 -20.57
C THR A 179 2.31 1.98 -19.75
N ARG A 180 1.05 2.42 -19.89
CA ARG A 180 0.50 3.53 -19.10
C ARG A 180 0.36 3.21 -17.61
N LEU A 181 -0.08 2.02 -17.22
CA LEU A 181 -0.21 1.70 -15.79
C LEU A 181 1.17 1.57 -15.12
N ARG A 182 2.10 0.83 -15.72
CA ARG A 182 3.50 0.77 -15.26
C ARG A 182 4.11 2.16 -15.12
N LEU A 183 3.98 2.98 -16.17
CA LEU A 183 4.45 4.37 -16.16
C LEU A 183 3.82 5.18 -15.03
N ARG A 184 2.50 5.05 -14.80
CA ARG A 184 1.78 5.77 -13.75
C ARG A 184 2.21 5.34 -12.34
N MET A 185 2.48 4.05 -12.12
CA MET A 185 2.99 3.53 -10.85
C MET A 185 4.42 4.04 -10.59
N ASN A 186 5.31 3.91 -11.57
CA ASN A 186 6.67 4.45 -11.49
C ASN A 186 6.66 5.97 -11.23
N GLN A 187 5.82 6.72 -11.96
CA GLN A 187 5.64 8.16 -11.74
C GLN A 187 5.08 8.50 -10.37
N ALA A 188 4.17 7.68 -9.83
CA ALA A 188 3.64 7.89 -8.49
C ALA A 188 4.73 7.71 -7.42
N LEU A 189 5.53 6.65 -7.54
CA LEU A 189 6.66 6.41 -6.64
C LEU A 189 7.70 7.52 -6.73
N ALA A 190 8.09 7.93 -7.95
CA ALA A 190 9.00 9.05 -8.16
C ALA A 190 8.47 10.33 -7.52
N LYS A 191 7.19 10.66 -7.73
CA LYS A 191 6.56 11.84 -7.10
C LYS A 191 6.47 11.73 -5.58
N ALA A 192 6.24 10.54 -5.03
CA ALA A 192 6.25 10.32 -3.59
C ALA A 192 7.65 10.62 -3.00
N ARG A 193 8.71 10.13 -3.66
CA ARG A 193 10.11 10.42 -3.30
C ARG A 193 10.41 11.92 -3.41
N ASP A 194 10.04 12.55 -4.52
CA ASP A 194 10.27 13.98 -4.74
C ASP A 194 9.61 14.84 -3.67
N ARG A 195 8.38 14.51 -3.27
CA ARG A 195 7.64 15.26 -2.25
C ARG A 195 8.27 15.15 -0.87
N LEU A 196 9.03 14.09 -0.58
CA LEU A 196 9.65 13.90 0.73
C LEU A 196 10.86 14.80 0.98
N TRP A 197 11.43 15.46 -0.04
CA TRP A 197 12.49 16.48 0.11
C TRP A 197 13.59 16.14 1.14
N GLY A 198 14.07 14.88 1.14
CA GLY A 198 15.11 14.41 2.06
C GLY A 198 14.62 13.66 3.30
N TYR A 199 13.31 13.52 3.51
CA TYR A 199 12.73 12.62 4.50
C TYR A 199 12.52 11.20 3.97
N LEU A 200 13.31 10.74 2.99
CA LEU A 200 13.20 9.37 2.50
C LEU A 200 13.74 8.39 3.55
N CYS A 201 13.13 7.21 3.67
CA CYS A 201 13.65 6.14 4.49
C CYS A 201 15.04 5.68 4.01
N ASN A 202 15.84 5.13 4.93
CA ASN A 202 17.12 4.54 4.57
C ASN A 202 16.95 3.19 3.86
N ASP A 203 18.04 2.70 3.26
CA ASP A 203 18.09 1.44 2.51
C ASP A 203 17.84 0.18 3.37
N GLY A 204 17.76 0.33 4.70
CA GLY A 204 17.45 -0.76 5.62
C GLY A 204 15.96 -1.14 5.65
N ARG A 205 15.07 -0.29 5.12
CA ARG A 205 13.63 -0.58 5.06
C ARG A 205 13.33 -1.48 3.86
N LYS A 206 12.72 -2.64 4.11
CA LYS A 206 12.19 -3.50 3.05
C LYS A 206 10.90 -2.90 2.48
N ILE A 207 10.83 -2.74 1.16
CA ILE A 207 9.70 -2.12 0.47
C ILE A 207 9.04 -3.17 -0.42
N PHE A 208 7.75 -3.41 -0.19
CA PHE A 208 6.95 -4.37 -0.95
C PHE A 208 5.72 -3.67 -1.52
N PHE A 209 5.80 -3.20 -2.76
CA PHE A 209 4.65 -2.58 -3.42
C PHE A 209 4.08 -3.52 -4.45
N PHE A 210 2.79 -3.81 -4.28
CA PHE A 210 2.05 -4.70 -5.14
C PHE A 210 0.81 -4.00 -5.70
N ALA A 211 0.42 -4.42 -6.89
CA ALA A 211 -0.90 -4.11 -7.42
C ALA A 211 -1.52 -5.33 -8.11
N SER A 212 -2.83 -5.44 -8.03
CA SER A 212 -3.62 -6.35 -8.86
C SER A 212 -4.55 -5.51 -9.74
N GLU A 213 -4.41 -5.66 -11.05
CA GLU A 213 -5.34 -5.09 -12.02
C GLU A 213 -6.36 -6.17 -12.41
N ILE A 214 -7.63 -5.96 -12.06
CA ILE A 214 -8.66 -7.01 -12.15
C ILE A 214 -9.83 -6.51 -13.02
N ALA A 215 -10.11 -7.22 -14.11
CA ALA A 215 -11.35 -7.09 -14.88
C ALA A 215 -12.28 -8.29 -14.60
N SER A 216 -13.40 -8.39 -15.32
CA SER A 216 -14.38 -9.46 -15.14
C SER A 216 -13.83 -10.86 -15.44
N ASP A 217 -12.88 -10.96 -16.38
CA ASP A 217 -12.40 -12.22 -16.97
C ASP A 217 -10.87 -12.38 -16.92
N SER A 218 -10.16 -11.37 -16.42
CA SER A 218 -8.71 -11.29 -16.54
C SER A 218 -8.10 -10.54 -15.36
N ARG A 219 -6.87 -10.93 -15.03
CA ARG A 219 -6.09 -10.36 -13.92
C ARG A 219 -4.64 -10.22 -14.33
N ARG A 220 -4.00 -9.16 -13.85
CA ARG A 220 -2.54 -8.99 -13.92
C ARG A 220 -2.03 -8.56 -12.56
N TYR A 221 -0.84 -9.02 -12.22
CA TYR A 221 -0.13 -8.60 -11.03
C TYR A 221 1.01 -7.66 -11.40
N TRP A 222 1.31 -6.76 -10.48
CA TRP A 222 2.44 -5.86 -10.57
C TRP A 222 3.17 -5.86 -9.25
N PHE A 223 4.49 -5.81 -9.30
CA PHE A 223 5.30 -5.65 -8.10
C PHE A 223 6.49 -4.71 -8.37
N TYR A 224 6.86 -3.94 -7.36
CA TYR A 224 8.07 -3.12 -7.40
C TYR A 224 9.30 -3.98 -7.15
N GLU A 225 10.26 -3.93 -8.06
CA GLU A 225 11.55 -4.59 -7.93
C GLU A 225 12.64 -3.55 -7.60
N SER A 226 13.26 -3.68 -6.43
CA SER A 226 14.22 -2.70 -5.93
C SER A 226 15.53 -2.63 -6.72
N HIS A 227 15.92 -3.72 -7.41
CA HIS A 227 17.16 -3.76 -8.19
C HIS A 227 17.06 -2.94 -9.48
N SER A 228 15.93 -3.04 -10.17
CA SER A 228 15.63 -2.26 -11.38
C SER A 228 14.98 -0.91 -11.07
N ASP A 229 14.55 -0.68 -9.82
CA ASP A 229 13.81 0.51 -9.37
C ASP A 229 12.51 0.75 -10.16
N GLU A 230 11.84 -0.33 -10.54
CA GLU A 230 10.66 -0.26 -11.40
C GLU A 230 9.59 -1.27 -11.01
N PHE A 231 8.33 -0.96 -11.39
CA PHE A 231 7.26 -1.94 -11.35
C PHE A 231 7.34 -2.92 -12.55
N ILE A 232 7.21 -4.21 -12.24
CA ILE A 232 7.26 -5.32 -13.19
C ILE A 232 5.90 -6.01 -13.23
N GLU A 233 5.44 -6.38 -14.43
CA GLU A 233 4.22 -7.17 -14.64
C GLU A 233 4.51 -8.65 -14.38
N SER A 234 3.54 -9.35 -13.80
CA SER A 234 3.55 -10.81 -13.66
C SER A 234 2.16 -11.37 -13.94
N GLU A 235 2.13 -12.51 -14.64
CA GLU A 235 0.89 -13.28 -14.86
C GLU A 235 0.50 -14.09 -13.61
N GLN A 236 1.46 -14.33 -12.72
CA GLN A 236 1.28 -15.04 -11.45
C GLN A 236 1.51 -14.09 -10.28
N LEU A 237 1.11 -14.50 -9.08
CA LEU A 237 1.51 -13.78 -7.87
C LEU A 237 3.05 -13.65 -7.84
N PRO A 238 3.58 -12.47 -7.44
CA PRO A 238 5.01 -12.23 -7.37
C PRO A 238 5.75 -13.35 -6.61
N PRO A 239 6.97 -13.75 -7.03
CA PRO A 239 7.68 -14.88 -6.42
C PRO A 239 7.85 -14.77 -4.90
N ILE A 240 8.10 -13.55 -4.43
CA ILE A 240 8.22 -13.24 -3.00
C ILE A 240 6.93 -13.46 -2.19
N LEU A 241 5.80 -13.62 -2.88
CA LEU A 241 4.50 -13.99 -2.32
C LEU A 241 4.17 -15.47 -2.57
N SER A 242 4.72 -16.10 -3.62
CA SER A 242 4.48 -17.52 -3.90
C SER A 242 5.25 -18.46 -2.99
N ASP A 243 6.46 -18.09 -2.58
CA ASP A 243 7.26 -18.89 -1.63
C ASP A 243 6.64 -18.90 -0.22
N THR A 244 5.77 -17.92 0.04
CA THR A 244 5.08 -17.68 1.31
C THR A 244 3.80 -18.52 1.46
N ILE A 245 3.15 -18.87 0.34
CA ILE A 245 1.89 -19.65 0.32
C ILE A 245 2.19 -21.17 0.34
N ASN A 246 3.36 -21.57 -0.12
CA ASN A 246 3.75 -22.98 -0.25
C ASN A 246 4.53 -23.55 0.95
N ASN A 247 4.70 -22.77 2.02
CA ASN A 247 5.34 -23.16 3.28
C ASN A 247 4.37 -22.95 4.45
#